data_AF-A0A563ESM7-F1
#
_entry.id   AF-A0A563ESM7-F1
#
_cell.length_a   1.000
_cell.length_b   1.000
_cell.length_c   1.000
_cell.angle_alpha   90.00
_cell.angle_beta   90.00
_cell.angle_gamma   90.00
#
_symmetry.space_group_name_H-M   'P 1'
#
loop_
_entity.id
_entity.type
_entity.pdbx_description
1 polymer ?
#
loop_
_entity_poly.entity_id
_entity_poly.type
_entity_poly.pdbx_seq_one_letter_code
_entity_poly.pdbx_strand_id
1 'polypeptide(L)' 'MDRKKINAVLVILSMVYGAVVGTLAAVGSSAMILVAIIGGALLGISWASVGYLAAQQKRS' A
#
# COMPACT_ATOMS: atom_id res chain seq x y z
N MET A 1 -3.92 -16.63 8.92
CA MET A 1 -4.08 -15.23 9.37
C MET A 1 -5.39 -14.69 8.81
N ASP A 2 -6.26 -14.11 9.63
CA ASP A 2 -7.60 -13.67 9.18
C ASP A 2 -7.53 -12.60 8.08
N ARG A 3 -8.33 -12.72 7.02
CA ARG A 3 -8.43 -11.71 5.94
C ARG A 3 -8.69 -10.30 6.48
N LYS A 4 -9.49 -10.19 7.55
CA LYS A 4 -9.74 -8.92 8.25
C LYS A 4 -8.44 -8.29 8.79
N LYS A 5 -7.55 -9.10 9.36
CA LYS A 5 -6.25 -8.64 9.86
C LYS A 5 -5.33 -8.22 8.72
N ILE A 6 -5.29 -8.97 7.61
CA ILE A 6 -4.49 -8.63 6.42
C ILE A 6 -4.95 -7.30 5.81
N ASN A 7 -6.26 -7.10 5.63
CA ASN A 7 -6.79 -5.83 5.12
C ASN A 7 -6.50 -4.66 6.08
N ALA A 8 -6.66 -4.86 7.39
CA ALA A 8 -6.35 -3.83 8.38
C ALA A 8 -4.87 -3.42 8.31
N VAL A 9 -3.95 -4.38 8.21
CA VAL A 9 -2.51 -4.12 8.06
C VAL A 9 -2.22 -3.35 6.77
N LEU A 10 -2.84 -3.71 5.65
CA LEU A 10 -2.69 -2.99 4.37
C LEU A 10 -3.20 -1.56 4.41
N VAL A 11 -4.32 -1.31 5.10
CA VAL A 11 -4.85 0.04 5.30
C VAL A 11 -3.89 0.87 6.14
N ILE A 12 -3.37 0.32 7.25
CA ILE A 12 -2.38 1.00 8.10
C ILE A 12 -1.12 1.32 7.29
N LEU A 13 -0.59 0.37 6.51
CA LEU A 13 0.56 0.59 5.63
C LEU A 13 0.30 1.69 4.60
N SER A 14 -0.90 1.74 4.03
CA SER A 14 -1.28 2.77 3.06
C SER A 14 -1.34 4.16 3.70
N MET A 15 -1.87 4.27 4.94
CA MET A 15 -1.89 5.51 5.69
C MET A 15 -0.49 6.00 6.07
N VAL A 16 0.37 5.10 6.56
CA VAL A 16 1.76 5.42 6.90
C VAL A 16 2.51 5.90 5.67
N TYR A 17 2.35 5.20 4.54
CA TYR A 17 2.96 5.62 3.27
C TYR A 17 2.48 7.00 2.83
N GLY A 18 1.18 7.27 2.90
CA GLY A 18 0.62 8.60 2.60
C GLY A 18 1.22 9.69 3.49
N ALA A 19 1.39 9.43 4.79
CA ALA A 19 2.02 10.36 5.72
C ALA A 19 3.51 10.61 5.40
N VAL A 20 4.24 9.56 5.02
CA VAL A 20 5.65 9.67 4.58
C VAL A 20 5.74 10.52 3.33
N VAL A 21 4.96 10.24 2.29
CA VAL A 21 4.96 11.03 1.05
C VAL A 21 4.54 12.49 1.31
N GLY A 22 3.51 12.71 2.13
CA GLY A 22 3.09 14.05 2.53
C GLY A 22 4.17 14.83 3.29
N THR A 23 4.91 14.14 4.17
CA THR A 23 6.05 14.73 4.87
C THR A 23 7.16 15.07 3.89
N LEU A 24 7.57 14.14 3.01
CA LEU A 24 8.59 14.39 1.99
C LEU A 24 8.22 15.56 1.07
N ALA A 25 6.94 15.71 0.73
CA ALA A 25 6.44 16.84 -0.04
C ALA A 25 6.58 18.15 0.73
N ALA A 26 6.24 18.16 2.02
CA ALA A 26 6.35 19.35 2.87
C ALA A 26 7.81 19.82 3.06
N VAL A 27 8.78 18.91 3.10
CA VAL A 27 10.21 19.26 3.19
C VAL A 27 10.84 19.58 1.82
N GLY A 28 10.09 19.49 0.73
CA GLY A 28 10.60 19.76 -0.62
C GLY A 28 11.68 18.77 -1.09
N SER A 29 11.65 17.53 -0.59
CA SER A 29 12.68 16.54 -0.91
C SER A 29 12.59 16.05 -2.35
N SER A 30 13.70 16.11 -3.09
CA SER A 30 13.81 15.54 -4.44
C SER A 30 13.63 14.01 -4.48
N ALA A 31 13.80 13.33 -3.35
CA ALA A 31 13.53 11.89 -3.22
C ALA A 31 12.02 11.56 -3.23
N MET A 32 11.14 12.56 -3.09
CA MET A 32 9.68 12.38 -3.06
C MET A 32 9.19 11.59 -4.28
N ILE A 33 9.62 11.95 -5.48
CA ILE A 33 9.13 11.34 -6.73
C ILE A 33 9.53 9.85 -6.77
N LEU A 34 10.76 9.53 -6.40
CA LEU A 34 11.25 8.16 -6.38
C LEU A 34 10.49 7.31 -5.36
N VAL A 35 10.30 7.84 -4.14
CA VAL A 35 9.53 7.18 -3.08
C VAL A 35 8.07 7.01 -3.49
N ALA A 36 7.47 8.02 -4.13
CA ALA A 36 6.09 8.00 -4.62
C ALA A 36 5.84 6.90 -5.65
N ILE A 37 6.79 6.70 -6.58
CA ILE A 37 6.69 5.69 -7.63
C ILE A 37 6.91 4.29 -7.05
N ILE A 38 8.00 4.08 -6.32
CA ILE A 38 8.37 2.75 -5.81
C ILE A 38 7.38 2.28 -4.74
N GLY A 39 7.08 3.14 -3.76
CA GLY A 39 6.15 2.80 -2.69
C GLY A 39 4.71 2.65 -3.19
N GLY A 40 4.31 3.45 -4.18
CA GLY A 40 3.00 3.36 -4.81
C GLY A 40 2.84 2.04 -5.57
N ALA A 41 3.86 1.63 -6.32
CA ALA A 41 3.87 0.34 -7.01
C ALA A 41 3.78 -0.83 -6.03
N LEU A 42 4.57 -0.81 -4.94
CA LEU A 42 4.54 -1.87 -3.93
C LEU A 42 3.19 -1.99 -3.23
N LEU A 43 2.56 -0.87 -2.86
CA LEU A 43 1.22 -0.89 -2.27
C LEU A 43 0.18 -1.36 -3.28
N GLY A 44 0.25 -0.90 -4.53
CA GLY A 44 -0.64 -1.34 -5.61
C GLY A 44 -0.57 -2.86 -5.83
N ILE A 45 0.64 -3.42 -5.89
CA ILE A 45 0.86 -4.87 -6.00
C ILE A 45 0.26 -5.58 -4.78
N SER A 46 0.51 -5.07 -3.57
CA SER A 46 0.02 -5.70 -2.34
C SER A 46 -1.52 -5.75 -2.29
N TRP A 47 -2.19 -4.67 -2.70
CA TRP A 47 -3.65 -4.65 -2.84
C TRP A 47 -4.15 -5.58 -3.95
N ALA A 48 -3.47 -5.61 -5.10
CA ALA A 48 -3.82 -6.51 -6.20
C ALA A 48 -3.68 -7.98 -5.81
N SER A 49 -2.61 -8.36 -5.10
CA SER A 49 -2.40 -9.71 -4.60
C SER A 49 -3.50 -10.12 -3.61
N VAL A 50 -3.87 -9.24 -2.68
CA VAL A 50 -4.96 -9.53 -1.75
C VAL A 50 -6.31 -9.62 -2.46
N GLY A 51 -6.58 -8.77 -3.45
CA GLY A 51 -7.78 -8.87 -4.30
C GLY A 51 -7.84 -10.18 -5.10
N TYR A 52 -6.71 -10.61 -5.66
CA TYR A 52 -6.60 -11.87 -6.41
C TYR A 52 -6.84 -13.09 -5.52
N LEU A 53 -6.18 -13.15 -4.36
CA LEU A 53 -6.41 -14.20 -3.35
C LEU A 53 -7.85 -14.16 -2.85
N ALA A 54 -8.43 -12.96 -2.72
CA ALA A 54 -9.82 -12.78 -2.33
C ALA A 54 -10.79 -13.42 -3.34
N ALA A 55 -10.56 -13.18 -4.62
CA ALA A 55 -11.36 -13.70 -5.73
C ALA A 55 -11.21 -15.22 -5.93
N GLN A 56 -9.99 -15.75 -5.78
CA GLN A 56 -9.72 -17.19 -5.87
C GLN A 56 -10.50 -18.00 -4.83
N GLN A 57 -10.51 -17.56 -3.57
CA GLN A 57 -11.23 -18.26 -2.49
C GLN A 57 -12.76 -18.16 -2.60
N LYS A 58 -13.29 -17.29 -3.46
CA LYS A 58 -14.74 -17.22 -3.75
C LYS A 58 -15.16 -18.16 -4.89
N ARG A 59 -14.19 -18.64 -5.68
CA ARG A 59 -14.41 -19.58 -6.80
C ARG A 59 -14.21 -21.05 -6.43
N SER A 60 -13.51 -21.32 -5.31
CA SER A 60 -13.41 -22.65 -4.70
C SER A 60 -14.51 -22.87 -3.67
#